data_AF-A0AAN9S2Y3-F1
#
_entry.id   AF-A0AAN9S2Y3-F1
#
_cell.length_a   1.000
_cell.length_b   1.000
_cell.length_c   1.000
_cell.angle_alpha   90.00
_cell.angle_beta   90.00
_cell.angle_gamma   90.00
#
_symmetry.space_group_name_H-M   'P 1'
#
loop_
_entity.id
_entity.type
_entity.pdbx_description
1 polymer ?
#
loop_
_entity_poly.entity_id
_entity_poly.type
_entity_poly.pdbx_seq_one_letter_code
_entity_poly.pdbx_strand_id
1 'polypeptide(L)'
;MSSTRRWARHVRGRKRRARVCLGNNAMKVKRSMQKKLRELQGTVPGSEGMDMHTFFQTIQQYILQLEAKVRVLRCLSNLYGV
;
A
#
# COMPACT_ATOMS: atom_id res chain seq x y z
N MET A 1 -54.67 -38.26 11.21
CA MET A 1 -54.73 -36.81 11.50
C MET A 1 -53.30 -36.31 11.74
N SER A 2 -52.84 -35.43 10.85
CA SER A 2 -51.42 -35.13 10.61
C SER A 2 -50.83 -34.17 11.65
N SER A 3 -49.75 -34.57 12.33
CA SER A 3 -49.03 -33.76 13.32
C SER A 3 -48.03 -32.83 12.63
N THR A 4 -48.28 -31.53 12.73
CA THR A 4 -47.43 -30.44 12.27
C THR A 4 -46.15 -30.34 13.11
N ARG A 5 -44.99 -30.71 12.54
CA ARG A 5 -43.70 -30.44 13.20
C ARG A 5 -42.61 -29.95 12.25
N ARG A 6 -42.28 -28.67 12.47
CA ARG A 6 -40.92 -28.19 12.76
C ARG A 6 -40.07 -27.73 11.57
N TRP A 7 -40.46 -26.60 10.99
CA TRP A 7 -39.54 -25.72 10.23
C TRP A 7 -38.71 -24.88 11.21
N ALA A 8 -37.61 -25.44 11.73
CA ALA A 8 -36.68 -24.71 12.60
C ALA A 8 -35.21 -24.99 12.27
N ARG A 9 -34.91 -25.19 10.99
CA ARG A 9 -33.52 -25.18 10.48
C ARG A 9 -33.46 -24.08 9.43
N HIS A 10 -32.45 -23.21 9.52
CA HIS A 10 -31.95 -22.24 8.50
C HIS A 10 -31.74 -20.79 8.94
N VAL A 11 -31.62 -20.48 10.24
CA VAL A 11 -31.18 -19.12 10.68
C VAL A 11 -29.82 -19.12 11.40
N ARG A 12 -29.00 -20.16 11.26
CA ARG A 12 -27.65 -20.22 11.87
C ARG A 12 -26.48 -19.97 10.91
N GLY A 13 -26.71 -19.85 9.60
CA GLY A 13 -25.64 -19.68 8.60
C GLY A 13 -25.17 -18.24 8.37
N ARG A 14 -26.02 -17.24 8.60
CA ARG A 14 -25.77 -15.85 8.17
C ARG A 14 -24.72 -15.12 9.04
N LYS A 15 -24.61 -15.45 10.33
CA LYS A 15 -23.69 -14.78 11.26
C LYS A 15 -22.22 -15.20 11.12
N ARG A 16 -21.93 -16.38 10.54
CA ARG A 16 -20.56 -16.88 10.37
C ARG A 16 -19.84 -16.26 9.16
N ARG A 17 -20.58 -15.86 8.11
CA ARG A 17 -19.99 -15.28 6.89
C ARG A 17 -19.44 -13.86 7.10
N ALA A 18 -20.04 -13.08 8.00
CA ALA A 18 -19.59 -11.70 8.28
C ALA A 18 -18.16 -11.64 8.87
N ARG A 19 -17.71 -12.65 9.63
CA ARG A 19 -16.36 -12.65 10.22
C ARG A 19 -15.25 -12.93 9.20
N VAL A 20 -15.55 -13.65 8.13
CA VAL A 20 -14.56 -14.01 7.09
C VAL A 20 -14.27 -12.83 6.16
N CYS A 21 -15.27 -11.98 5.92
CA CYS A 21 -15.11 -10.82 5.04
C CYS A 21 -14.15 -9.76 5.58
N LEU A 22 -14.08 -9.57 6.90
CA LEU A 22 -13.21 -8.55 7.51
C LEU A 22 -11.72 -8.94 7.49
N GLY A 23 -11.39 -10.20 7.81
CA GLY A 23 -10.01 -10.69 7.79
C GLY A 23 -9.39 -10.68 6.38
N ASN A 24 -10.19 -10.99 5.36
CA ASN A 24 -9.74 -10.98 3.96
C ASN A 24 -9.39 -9.57 3.47
N ASN A 25 -10.12 -8.54 3.93
CA ASN A 25 -9.87 -7.16 3.51
C ASN A 25 -8.58 -6.60 4.12
N ALA A 26 -8.31 -6.87 5.40
CA ALA A 26 -7.05 -6.45 6.04
C ALA A 26 -5.81 -7.11 5.38
N MET A 27 -5.91 -8.40 5.04
CA MET A 27 -4.84 -9.12 4.34
C MET A 27 -4.63 -8.60 2.91
N LYS A 28 -5.71 -8.21 2.21
CA LYS A 28 -5.63 -7.56 0.89
C LYS A 28 -4.93 -6.21 0.97
N VAL A 29 -5.27 -5.38 1.97
CA VAL A 29 -4.61 -4.08 2.18
C VAL A 29 -3.12 -4.27 2.46
N LYS A 30 -2.75 -5.18 3.35
CA LYS A 30 -1.34 -5.48 3.67
C LYS A 30 -0.55 -5.92 2.44
N ARG A 31 -1.12 -6.82 1.62
CA ARG A 31 -0.50 -7.24 0.34
C ARG A 31 -0.37 -6.09 -0.66
N SER A 32 -1.41 -5.26 -0.81
CA SER A 32 -1.36 -4.12 -1.72
C SER A 32 -0.33 -3.07 -1.29
N MET A 33 -0.17 -2.85 0.02
CA MET A 33 0.82 -1.93 0.55
C MET A 33 2.24 -2.46 0.35
N GLN A 34 2.46 -3.75 0.61
CA GLN A 34 3.76 -4.39 0.34
C GLN A 34 4.14 -4.36 -1.14
N LYS A 35 3.16 -4.51 -2.06
CA LYS A 35 3.39 -4.36 -3.49
C LYS A 35 3.87 -2.95 -3.84
N LYS A 36 3.17 -1.92 -3.35
CA LYS A 36 3.57 -0.51 -3.55
C LYS A 36 4.95 -0.19 -2.97
N LEU A 37 5.28 -0.75 -1.80
CA LEU A 37 6.61 -0.56 -1.20
C LEU A 37 7.72 -1.20 -2.04
N ARG A 38 7.48 -2.39 -2.61
CA ARG A 38 8.43 -3.04 -3.52
C ARG A 38 8.61 -2.25 -4.81
N GLU A 39 7.53 -1.71 -5.37
CA GLU A 39 7.60 -0.83 -6.54
C GLU A 39 8.41 0.43 -6.22
N LEU A 40 8.22 1.02 -5.04
CA LEU A 40 8.97 2.18 -4.58
C LEU A 40 10.46 1.89 -4.39
N GLN A 41 10.83 0.69 -3.90
CA GLN A 41 12.24 0.27 -3.84
C GLN A 41 12.86 0.20 -5.24
N GLY A 42 12.10 -0.21 -6.25
CA GLY A 42 12.60 -0.23 -7.63
C GLY A 42 12.89 1.16 -8.22
N THR A 43 12.28 2.24 -7.71
CA THR A 43 12.49 3.59 -8.26
C THR A 43 13.63 4.35 -7.59
N VAL A 44 14.01 3.96 -6.36
CA VAL A 44 15.07 4.63 -5.62
C VAL A 44 16.39 3.89 -5.85
N PRO A 45 17.38 4.53 -6.50
CA PRO A 45 18.65 3.89 -6.79
C PRO A 45 19.37 3.48 -5.49
N GLY A 46 19.91 2.26 -5.46
CA GLY A 46 20.67 1.73 -4.32
C GLY A 46 19.82 1.29 -3.12
N SER A 47 18.49 1.21 -3.25
CA SER A 47 17.61 0.83 -2.14
C SER A 47 17.34 -0.67 -1.97
N GLU A 48 17.99 -1.49 -2.79
CA GLU A 48 17.85 -2.95 -2.77
C GLU A 48 18.33 -3.52 -1.43
N GLY A 49 17.45 -4.27 -0.75
CA GLY A 49 17.80 -4.94 0.51
C GLY A 49 17.88 -4.05 1.76
N MET A 50 17.55 -2.76 1.65
CA MET A 50 17.50 -1.86 2.82
C MET A 50 16.32 -2.19 3.75
N ASP A 51 16.54 -2.00 5.06
CA ASP A 51 15.45 -2.00 6.03
C ASP A 51 14.48 -0.83 5.76
N MET A 52 13.19 -1.02 6.09
CA MET A 52 12.15 -0.04 5.81
C MET A 52 12.41 1.32 6.46
N HIS A 53 12.95 1.34 7.68
CA HIS A 53 13.24 2.61 8.35
C HIS A 53 14.33 3.39 7.62
N THR A 54 15.43 2.71 7.26
CA THR A 54 16.51 3.31 6.47
C THR A 54 16.03 3.71 5.08
N PHE A 55 15.15 2.90 4.47
CA PHE A 55 14.61 3.16 3.14
C PHE A 55 13.82 4.48 3.07
N PHE A 56 12.96 4.75 4.06
CA PHE A 56 12.21 6.01 4.10
C PHE A 56 13.13 7.23 4.32
N GLN A 57 14.17 7.10 5.12
CA GLN A 57 15.16 8.17 5.29
C GLN A 57 15.93 8.43 3.99
N THR A 58 16.33 7.38 3.28
CA THR A 58 16.98 7.48 1.97
C THR A 58 16.06 8.13 0.94
N ILE A 59 14.77 7.76 0.90
CA ILE A 59 13.77 8.41 0.04
C ILE A 59 13.73 9.91 0.31
N GLN A 60 13.62 10.31 1.57
CA GLN A 60 13.55 11.73 1.94
C GLN A 60 14.79 12.48 1.45
N GLN A 61 15.99 11.94 1.70
CA GLN A 61 17.23 12.54 1.24
C GLN A 61 17.29 12.63 -0.29
N TYR A 62 16.85 11.58 -0.99
CA TYR A 62 16.85 11.53 -2.44
C TYR A 62 15.91 12.58 -3.06
N ILE A 63 14.71 12.78 -2.49
CA ILE A 63 13.78 13.83 -2.90
C ILE A 63 14.44 15.21 -2.76
N LEU A 64 15.03 15.50 -1.59
CA LEU A 64 15.69 16.79 -1.35
C LEU A 64 16.84 17.04 -2.33
N GLN A 65 17.63 16.00 -2.66
CA GLN A 65 18.69 16.10 -3.65
C GLN A 65 18.16 16.38 -5.06
N LEU A 66 17.08 15.72 -5.45
CA LEU A 66 16.43 15.96 -6.74
C LEU A 66 15.88 17.38 -6.83
N GLU A 67 15.19 17.86 -5.79
CA GLU A 67 14.68 19.23 -5.73
C GLU A 67 15.81 20.26 -5.86
N ALA A 68 16.93 20.05 -5.16
CA ALA A 68 18.09 20.92 -5.26
C ALA A 68 18.67 20.93 -6.68
N LYS A 69 18.83 19.77 -7.32
CA LYS A 69 19.31 19.65 -8.71
C LYS A 69 18.38 20.35 -9.69
N VAL A 70 17.08 20.12 -9.58
CA VAL A 70 16.07 20.78 -10.42
C VAL A 70 16.12 22.30 -10.23
N ARG A 71 16.28 22.77 -8.99
CA ARG A 71 16.39 24.20 -8.70
C ARG A 71 17.62 24.82 -9.38
N VAL A 72 18.78 24.18 -9.27
CA VAL A 72 20.01 24.64 -9.93
C VAL A 72 19.84 24.65 -11.45
N LEU A 73 19.32 23.57 -12.04
CA LEU A 73 19.07 23.49 -13.48
C LEU A 73 18.11 24.58 -13.96
N ARG A 74 17.07 24.88 -13.19
CA ARG A 74 16.13 25.96 -13.49
C ARG A 74 16.80 27.33 -13.43
N CYS A 75 17.64 27.58 -12.43
CA CYS A 75 18.43 28.80 -12.36
C CYS A 75 19.35 28.94 -13.58
N LEU A 76 20.02 27.86 -13.99
CA LEU A 76 20.86 27.86 -15.19
C LEU A 76 20.04 28.10 -16.46
N SER A 77 18.91 27.41 -16.66
CA SER A 77 18.02 27.64 -17.81
C SER A 77 17.60 29.09 -17.91
N ASN A 78 17.19 29.69 -16.78
CA ASN A 78 16.80 31.09 -16.72
C ASN A 78 17.96 32.06 -17.02
N LEU A 79 19.20 31.72 -16.65
CA LEU A 79 20.38 32.52 -16.94
C LEU A 79 20.77 32.44 -18.43
N TYR A 80 20.63 31.27 -19.04
CA TYR A 80 21.03 31.02 -20.43
C TYR A 80 19.87 31.17 -21.44
N GLY A 81 18.65 31.49 -20.99
CA GLY A 81 17.51 31.82 -21.84
C GLY A 81 16.92 30.66 -22.64
N VAL A 82 17.11 29.42 -22.18
CA VAL A 82 16.46 28.22 -22.74
C VAL A 82 15.13 27.97 -22.05
#